data_AF-A0A0R1M4G4-F1
#
_entry.id   AF-A0A0R1M4G4-F1
#
_cell.length_a   1.000
_cell.length_b   1.000
_cell.length_c   1.000
_cell.angle_alpha   90.00
_cell.angle_beta   90.00
_cell.angle_gamma   90.00
#
_symmetry.space_group_name_H-M   'P 1'
#
loop_
_entity.id
_entity.type
_entity.pdbx_description
1 polymer ?
#
loop_
_entity_poly.entity_id
_entity_poly.type
_entity_poly.pdbx_seq_one_letter_code
_entity_poly.pdbx_strand_id
1 'polypeptide(L)'
;MRIFKLKGGKSLMNESEAFGRLASVKKTELEQLNLQAGTVLPAIEVKATEIICNRCGQKSSKRRAALPNEQYFCPQCKLLGRLSTLDVLYTIPEPNRFVEIYEPLSWQGVLSEPQTRCAQDLKVVVQQRKAHLLWAVTGAGKTEMLFEALAYAIKQKMRICLASPRVDVCNELFPRLKKAFQEVDILLQHGRQEQTYRYTQFVVCTTHQLVHFYEAFDVLIIDEADAFPFVNDKMLKRAVETARKKKVPCYC
;
A
#
# COMPACT_ATOMS: atom_id res chain seq x y z
N MET A 1 -12.67 -16.27 10.09
CA MET A 1 -12.80 -14.85 9.74
C MET A 1 -13.69 -14.20 10.78
N ARG A 2 -13.16 -13.35 11.67
CA ARG A 2 -13.97 -12.67 12.70
C ARG A 2 -14.51 -11.36 12.12
N ILE A 3 -15.83 -11.30 11.97
CA ILE A 3 -16.54 -10.08 11.59
C ILE A 3 -16.83 -9.35 12.92
N PHE A 4 -16.24 -8.17 13.13
CA PHE A 4 -16.63 -7.28 14.23
C PHE A 4 -18.10 -6.92 14.03
N LYS A 5 -18.94 -6.66 15.04
CA LYS A 5 -20.33 -6.16 14.82
C LYS A 5 -20.55 -4.83 15.54
N LEU A 6 -20.93 -3.77 14.82
CA LEU A 6 -21.36 -2.49 15.37
C LEU A 6 -22.86 -2.59 15.67
N LYS A 7 -23.32 -2.05 16.81
CA LYS A 7 -24.76 -1.85 17.03
C LYS A 7 -25.23 -0.74 16.10
N GLY A 8 -25.89 -1.08 14.98
CA GLY A 8 -26.47 -0.09 14.06
C GLY A 8 -26.43 -0.38 12.55
N GLY A 9 -26.12 -1.60 12.11
CA GLY A 9 -26.39 -2.02 10.72
C GLY A 9 -25.44 -1.50 9.62
N LYS A 10 -24.34 -0.82 9.94
CA LYS A 10 -23.26 -0.56 8.97
C LYS A 10 -22.28 -1.74 8.90
N SER A 11 -21.95 -2.14 7.68
CA SER A 11 -21.01 -3.23 7.35
C SER A 11 -19.68 -3.04 8.07
N LEU A 12 -19.11 -4.16 8.48
CA LEU A 12 -18.04 -4.21 9.46
C LEU A 12 -16.71 -4.38 8.78
N MET A 13 -15.76 -3.56 9.19
CA MET A 13 -14.37 -3.77 8.82
C MET A 13 -13.93 -5.14 9.33
N ASN A 14 -13.56 -6.02 8.41
CA ASN A 14 -13.02 -7.33 8.76
C ASN A 14 -11.62 -7.17 9.37
N GLU A 15 -11.21 -8.06 10.29
CA GLU A 15 -9.90 -7.96 10.97
C GLU A 15 -8.74 -7.87 9.98
N SER A 16 -8.83 -8.67 8.92
CA SER A 16 -7.83 -8.71 7.86
C SER A 16 -7.69 -7.38 7.12
N GLU A 17 -8.70 -6.51 7.16
CA GLU A 17 -8.61 -5.21 6.53
C GLU A 17 -7.69 -4.24 7.29
N ALA A 18 -7.33 -4.55 8.54
CA ALA A 18 -6.38 -3.79 9.35
C ALA A 18 -4.93 -4.32 9.23
N PHE A 19 -4.70 -5.49 8.61
CA PHE A 19 -3.35 -6.03 8.43
C PHE A 19 -2.49 -5.11 7.57
N GLY A 20 -1.45 -4.54 8.20
CA GLY A 20 -0.54 -3.59 7.58
C GLY A 20 -1.23 -2.31 7.07
N ARG A 21 -2.38 -1.93 7.62
CA ARG A 21 -3.18 -0.82 7.08
C ARG A 21 -3.59 0.18 8.15
N LEU A 22 -3.53 1.47 7.83
CA LEU A 22 -4.06 2.56 8.63
C LEU A 22 -5.55 2.73 8.36
N ALA A 23 -6.37 1.89 8.98
CA ALA A 23 -7.81 1.97 8.86
C ALA A 23 -8.37 3.12 9.68
N SER A 24 -9.15 3.98 9.03
CA SER A 24 -9.80 5.12 9.69
C SER A 24 -11.05 4.64 10.42
N VAL A 25 -11.14 4.93 11.72
CA VAL A 25 -12.30 4.59 12.54
C VAL A 25 -12.69 5.82 13.36
N LYS A 26 -14.00 6.06 13.52
CA LYS A 26 -14.47 7.15 14.38
C LYS A 26 -14.19 6.81 15.84
N LYS A 27 -13.78 7.80 16.64
CA LYS A 27 -13.55 7.61 18.09
C LYS A 27 -14.77 7.00 18.80
N THR A 28 -15.98 7.38 18.38
CA THR A 28 -17.25 6.88 18.92
C THR A 28 -17.51 5.40 18.60
N GLU A 29 -16.81 4.84 17.61
CA GLU A 29 -16.96 3.44 17.17
C GLU A 29 -15.82 2.56 17.71
N LEU A 30 -14.84 3.15 18.41
CA LEU A 30 -13.63 2.47 18.85
C LEU A 30 -13.90 1.36 19.88
N GLU A 31 -14.85 1.57 20.79
CA GLU A 31 -15.26 0.58 21.80
C GLU A 31 -15.83 -0.70 21.19
N GLN A 32 -16.23 -0.65 19.93
CA GLN A 32 -16.85 -1.76 19.21
C GLN A 32 -15.80 -2.57 18.44
N LEU A 33 -14.53 -2.14 18.45
CA LEU A 33 -13.39 -2.89 17.95
C LEU A 33 -12.82 -3.79 19.04
N ASN A 34 -12.55 -5.05 18.71
CA ASN A 34 -11.69 -5.90 19.52
C ASN A 34 -10.22 -5.48 19.35
N LEU A 35 -9.77 -4.56 20.20
CA LEU A 35 -8.45 -3.93 20.17
C LEU A 35 -7.27 -4.87 20.53
N GLN A 36 -7.52 -6.13 20.87
CA GLN A 36 -6.51 -7.03 21.42
C GLN A 36 -5.37 -7.41 20.44
N ALA A 37 -5.55 -7.20 19.14
CA ALA A 37 -4.58 -7.61 18.11
C ALA A 37 -3.86 -6.44 17.41
N GLY A 38 -4.19 -5.19 17.73
CA GLY A 38 -3.73 -4.03 16.96
C GLY A 38 -3.40 -2.79 17.77
N THR A 39 -2.86 -1.79 17.08
CA THR A 39 -2.46 -0.51 17.65
C THR A 39 -3.42 0.58 17.17
N VAL A 40 -3.81 1.46 18.09
CA VAL A 40 -4.59 2.67 17.80
C VAL A 40 -3.69 3.88 17.87
N LEU A 41 -3.75 4.72 16.85
CA LEU A 41 -3.05 6.00 16.77
C LEU A 41 -4.05 7.14 16.58
N PRO A 42 -3.84 8.33 17.16
CA PRO A 42 -4.64 9.49 16.79
C PRO A 42 -4.45 9.78 15.31
N ALA A 43 -5.53 10.03 14.56
CA ALA A 43 -5.39 10.36 13.13
C ALA A 43 -4.70 11.72 12.92
N ILE A 44 -4.97 12.67 13.82
CA ILE A 44 -4.40 14.02 13.84
C ILE A 44 -3.78 14.27 15.21
N GLU A 45 -2.48 14.59 15.23
CA GLU A 45 -1.82 15.17 16.39
C GLU A 45 -1.97 16.69 16.36
N VAL A 46 -2.42 17.27 17.48
CA VAL A 46 -2.57 18.72 17.63
C VAL A 46 -1.40 19.24 18.45
N LYS A 47 -0.60 20.14 17.87
CA LYS A 47 0.46 20.89 18.56
C LYS A 47 -0.03 22.31 18.89
N ALA A 48 0.84 23.16 19.42
CA ALA A 48 0.47 24.53 19.81
C ALA A 48 -0.13 25.33 18.62
N THR A 49 0.59 25.40 17.50
CA THR A 49 0.24 26.24 16.33
C THR A 49 -0.14 25.45 15.08
N GLU A 50 0.19 24.16 15.05
CA GLU A 50 0.00 23.27 13.89
C GLU A 50 -0.65 21.95 14.27
N ILE A 51 -1.11 21.22 13.25
CA ILE A 51 -1.51 19.83 13.33
C ILE A 51 -0.58 18.97 12.48
N ILE A 52 -0.43 17.70 12.85
CA ILE A 52 0.33 16.69 12.11
C ILE A 52 -0.60 15.51 11.83
N CYS A 53 -0.75 15.13 10.56
CA CYS A 53 -1.54 13.97 10.17
C CYS A 53 -0.72 12.68 10.29
N ASN A 54 -1.15 11.72 11.10
CA ASN A 54 -0.43 10.46 11.29
C ASN A 54 -0.52 9.50 10.09
N ARG A 55 -1.46 9.73 9.17
CA ARG A 55 -1.54 8.97 7.90
C ARG A 55 -0.54 9.45 6.87
N CYS A 56 -0.61 10.73 6.47
CA CYS A 56 0.19 11.26 5.36
C CYS A 56 1.43 12.05 5.81
N GLY A 57 1.58 12.36 7.10
CA GLY A 57 2.67 13.17 7.65
C GLY A 57 2.53 14.68 7.41
N GLN A 58 1.48 15.14 6.73
CA GLN A 58 1.29 16.56 6.43
C GLN A 58 1.21 17.37 7.73
N LYS A 59 2.00 18.45 7.77
CA LYS A 59 1.88 19.52 8.75
C LYS A 59 0.99 20.62 8.21
N SER A 60 0.05 21.12 9.01
CA SER A 60 -0.85 22.20 8.60
C SER A 60 -1.10 23.14 9.77
N SER A 61 -1.13 24.44 9.51
CA SER A 61 -1.51 25.40 10.56
C SER A 61 -2.93 25.12 11.03
N LYS A 62 -3.19 25.31 12.33
CA LYS A 62 -4.52 25.13 12.92
C LYS A 62 -5.58 25.95 12.18
N ARG A 63 -5.25 27.19 11.79
CA ARG A 63 -6.14 28.06 11.01
C ARG A 63 -6.60 27.45 9.69
N ARG A 64 -5.68 26.84 8.92
CA ARG A 64 -6.01 26.22 7.62
C ARG A 64 -6.77 24.90 7.78
N ALA A 65 -6.54 24.21 8.90
CA ALA A 65 -7.09 22.89 9.18
C ALA A 65 -8.35 22.91 10.07
N ALA A 66 -8.86 24.09 10.43
CA ALA A 66 -9.91 24.24 11.42
C ALA A 66 -11.26 23.62 10.99
N LEU A 67 -11.96 23.07 11.97
CA LEU A 67 -13.36 22.69 11.97
C LEU A 67 -14.05 23.33 13.18
N PRO A 68 -15.39 23.34 13.26
CA PRO A 68 -16.11 23.74 14.46
C PRO A 68 -15.66 22.98 15.72
N ASN A 69 -15.91 23.56 16.90
CA ASN A 69 -15.63 22.94 18.21
C ASN A 69 -14.16 22.56 18.43
N GLU A 70 -13.24 23.42 17.98
CA GLU A 70 -11.79 23.24 18.10
C GLU A 70 -11.28 21.90 17.54
N GLN A 71 -11.99 21.36 16.54
CA GLN A 71 -11.57 20.17 15.81
C GLN A 71 -10.72 20.56 14.60
N TYR A 72 -9.95 19.61 14.08
CA TYR A 72 -9.10 19.85 12.91
C TYR A 72 -9.16 18.67 11.94
N PHE A 73 -8.95 18.95 10.65
CA PHE A 73 -8.84 17.94 9.61
C PHE A 73 -7.56 18.08 8.80
N CYS A 74 -7.11 16.98 8.19
CA CYS A 74 -5.95 17.03 7.30
C CYS A 74 -6.38 17.43 5.87
N PRO A 75 -5.97 18.59 5.34
CA PRO A 75 -6.36 19.03 4.00
C PRO A 75 -5.85 18.09 2.89
N GLN A 76 -4.63 17.57 3.04
CA GLN A 76 -3.99 16.67 2.08
C GLN A 76 -4.72 15.33 1.92
N CYS A 77 -5.49 14.95 2.93
CA CYS A 77 -6.17 13.67 3.00
C CYS A 77 -7.61 13.73 2.49
N LYS A 78 -8.08 14.90 2.04
CA LYS A 78 -9.49 15.15 1.70
C LYS A 78 -10.03 14.18 0.65
N LEU A 79 -9.28 13.94 -0.42
CA LEU A 79 -9.66 13.03 -1.52
C LEU A 79 -9.22 11.57 -1.29
N LEU A 80 -8.49 11.30 -0.20
CA LEU A 80 -8.01 9.97 0.18
C LEU A 80 -8.76 9.45 1.42
N GLY A 81 -10.01 9.88 1.60
CA GLY A 81 -10.78 9.67 2.83
C GLY A 81 -10.33 10.61 3.94
N ARG A 82 -11.02 11.75 4.09
CA ARG A 82 -10.69 12.82 5.05
C ARG A 82 -10.53 12.28 6.48
N LEU A 83 -9.43 12.64 7.13
CA LEU A 83 -9.18 12.41 8.55
C LEU A 83 -9.33 13.68 9.35
N SER A 84 -9.81 13.54 10.59
CA SER A 84 -9.96 14.60 11.57
C SER A 84 -9.51 14.17 12.96
N THR A 85 -9.49 15.11 13.89
CA THR A 85 -9.30 14.85 15.33
C THR A 85 -10.38 13.96 15.95
N LEU A 86 -11.49 13.71 15.25
CA LEU A 86 -12.55 12.77 15.63
C LEU A 86 -12.29 11.34 15.14
N ASP A 87 -11.23 11.14 14.37
CA ASP A 87 -10.82 9.85 13.82
C ASP A 87 -9.60 9.30 14.58
N VAL A 88 -9.49 7.98 14.59
CA VAL A 88 -8.28 7.24 14.92
C VAL A 88 -7.85 6.41 13.71
N LEU A 89 -6.59 6.01 13.72
CA LEU A 89 -6.04 5.02 12.80
C LEU A 89 -5.81 3.73 13.58
N TYR A 90 -6.48 2.67 13.15
CA TYR A 90 -6.30 1.33 13.69
C TYR A 90 -5.49 0.49 12.70
N THR A 91 -4.47 -0.21 13.19
CA THR A 91 -3.61 -1.08 12.39
C THR A 91 -3.29 -2.35 13.15
N ILE A 92 -3.19 -3.48 12.45
CA ILE A 92 -2.71 -4.75 12.99
C ILE A 92 -1.42 -5.08 12.23
N PRO A 93 -0.34 -5.54 12.91
CA PRO A 93 0.89 -5.95 12.24
C PRO A 93 0.60 -6.95 11.11
N GLU A 94 1.20 -6.73 9.94
CA GLU A 94 1.01 -7.57 8.77
C GLU A 94 1.47 -9.03 9.04
N PRO A 95 0.56 -10.02 9.01
CA PRO A 95 0.90 -11.38 9.38
C PRO A 95 1.29 -12.30 8.22
N ASN A 96 1.22 -11.84 6.96
CA ASN A 96 1.45 -12.65 5.74
C ASN A 96 0.59 -13.92 5.67
N ARG A 97 -0.69 -13.78 5.99
CA ARG A 97 -1.67 -14.89 5.99
C ARG A 97 -2.20 -15.13 4.59
N PHE A 98 -1.33 -15.56 3.69
CA PHE A 98 -1.67 -15.93 2.31
C PHE A 98 -1.64 -17.45 2.14
N VAL A 99 -2.50 -17.93 1.25
CA VAL A 99 -2.51 -19.34 0.83
C VAL A 99 -1.22 -19.68 0.10
N GLU A 100 -0.83 -20.94 0.14
CA GLU A 100 0.35 -21.41 -0.58
C GLU A 100 0.02 -21.60 -2.06
N ILE A 101 0.87 -21.05 -2.94
CA ILE A 101 0.74 -21.16 -4.39
C ILE A 101 2.08 -21.70 -4.91
N TYR A 102 2.07 -22.96 -5.35
CA TYR A 102 3.30 -23.65 -5.76
C TYR A 102 3.81 -23.17 -7.12
N GLU A 103 2.92 -22.83 -8.05
CA GLU A 103 3.24 -22.38 -9.41
C GLU A 103 2.51 -21.07 -9.73
N PRO A 104 2.94 -19.95 -9.13
CA PRO A 104 2.20 -18.70 -9.26
C PRO A 104 2.30 -18.07 -10.65
N LEU A 105 3.34 -18.41 -11.43
CA LEU A 105 3.57 -17.82 -12.74
C LEU A 105 2.89 -18.64 -13.84
N SER A 106 1.81 -18.09 -14.40
CA SER A 106 1.06 -18.64 -15.52
C SER A 106 1.50 -18.06 -16.88
N TRP A 107 2.57 -17.26 -16.93
CA TRP A 107 3.08 -16.67 -18.17
C TRP A 107 4.03 -17.62 -18.89
N GLN A 108 3.76 -17.91 -20.17
CA GLN A 108 4.57 -18.83 -21.00
C GLN A 108 5.46 -18.12 -22.04
N GLY A 109 5.65 -16.80 -21.91
CA GLY A 109 6.54 -16.09 -22.84
C GLY A 109 8.01 -16.42 -22.62
N VAL A 110 8.85 -15.95 -23.54
CA VAL A 110 10.31 -16.13 -23.49
C VAL A 110 10.96 -14.77 -23.37
N LEU A 111 11.80 -14.60 -22.35
CA LEU A 111 12.63 -13.41 -22.20
C LEU A 111 13.83 -13.50 -23.15
N SER A 112 14.22 -12.36 -23.73
CA SER A 112 15.50 -12.23 -24.40
C SER A 112 16.66 -12.41 -23.41
N GLU A 113 17.86 -12.73 -23.90
CA GLU A 113 19.01 -12.97 -23.02
C GLU A 113 19.31 -11.80 -22.05
N PRO A 114 19.27 -10.51 -22.47
CA PRO A 114 19.43 -9.40 -21.53
C PRO A 114 18.30 -9.32 -20.50
N GLN A 115 17.05 -9.57 -20.91
CA GLN A 115 15.90 -9.58 -20.01
C GLN A 115 16.01 -10.70 -18.97
N THR A 116 16.47 -11.89 -19.37
CA THR A 116 16.67 -13.03 -18.47
C THR A 116 17.71 -12.72 -17.40
N ARG A 117 18.83 -12.08 -17.76
CA ARG A 117 19.84 -11.64 -16.78
C ARG A 117 19.23 -10.64 -15.78
N CYS A 118 18.51 -9.64 -16.28
CA CYS A 118 17.82 -8.67 -15.40
C CYS A 118 16.77 -9.34 -14.50
N ALA A 119 16.01 -10.31 -15.00
CA ALA A 119 15.00 -11.03 -14.21
C ALA A 119 15.65 -11.84 -13.07
N GLN A 120 16.77 -12.48 -13.35
CA GLN A 120 17.57 -13.20 -12.34
C GLN A 120 18.11 -12.25 -11.27
N ASP A 121 18.66 -11.11 -11.67
CA ASP A 121 19.15 -10.09 -10.73
C ASP A 121 18.02 -9.55 -9.84
N LEU A 122 16.85 -9.25 -10.42
CA LEU A 122 15.68 -8.79 -9.68
C LEU A 122 15.19 -9.83 -8.66
N LYS A 123 15.24 -11.11 -9.02
CA LYS A 123 14.92 -12.20 -8.09
C LYS A 123 15.90 -12.26 -6.91
N VAL A 124 17.20 -12.10 -7.18
CA VAL A 124 18.23 -12.04 -6.12
C VAL A 124 18.03 -10.83 -5.21
N VAL A 125 17.67 -9.67 -5.77
CA VAL A 125 17.35 -8.46 -4.99
C VAL A 125 16.19 -8.72 -4.02
N VAL A 126 15.11 -9.37 -4.48
CA VAL A 126 13.97 -9.72 -3.63
C VAL A 126 14.36 -10.73 -2.55
N GLN A 127 15.14 -11.76 -2.91
CA GLN A 127 15.68 -12.74 -1.95
C GLN A 127 16.50 -12.08 -0.83
N GLN A 128 17.33 -11.10 -1.21
CA GLN A 128 18.19 -10.36 -0.29
C GLN A 128 17.50 -9.17 0.38
N ARG A 129 16.24 -8.88 0.04
CA ARG A 129 15.45 -7.74 0.54
C ARG A 129 16.15 -6.38 0.35
N LYS A 130 16.83 -6.21 -0.78
CA LYS A 130 17.59 -4.98 -1.10
C LYS A 130 16.78 -3.99 -1.92
N ALA A 131 17.17 -2.72 -1.84
CA ALA A 131 16.73 -1.72 -2.80
C ALA A 131 17.47 -1.89 -4.13
N HIS A 132 16.79 -1.63 -5.24
CA HIS A 132 17.36 -1.72 -6.58
C HIS A 132 16.62 -0.77 -7.52
N LEU A 133 17.36 -0.17 -8.46
CA LEU A 133 16.80 0.67 -9.52
C LEU A 133 16.92 -0.08 -10.85
N LEU A 134 15.78 -0.47 -11.44
CA LEU A 134 15.74 -1.02 -12.78
C LEU A 134 15.67 0.12 -13.80
N TRP A 135 16.80 0.44 -14.43
CA TRP A 135 16.86 1.42 -15.50
C TRP A 135 16.64 0.77 -16.86
N ALA A 136 15.50 1.03 -17.51
CA ALA A 136 15.23 0.55 -18.86
C ALA A 136 14.33 1.51 -19.64
N VAL A 137 14.52 1.55 -20.96
CA VAL A 137 13.71 2.36 -21.88
C VAL A 137 12.27 1.83 -21.98
N THR A 138 11.36 2.68 -22.45
CA THR A 138 9.97 2.27 -22.73
C THR A 138 9.95 1.12 -23.73
N GLY A 139 9.05 0.15 -23.53
CA GLY A 139 8.95 -1.03 -24.39
C GLY A 139 10.02 -2.11 -24.15
N ALA A 140 10.98 -1.91 -23.24
CA ALA A 140 12.02 -2.92 -22.96
C ALA A 140 11.50 -4.21 -22.28
N GLY A 141 10.21 -4.29 -21.92
CA GLY A 141 9.64 -5.44 -21.22
C GLY A 141 9.94 -5.46 -19.71
N LYS A 142 10.05 -4.27 -19.07
CA LYS A 142 10.27 -4.13 -17.62
C LYS A 142 9.31 -5.00 -16.79
N THR A 143 8.06 -5.08 -17.21
CA THR A 143 7.03 -5.84 -16.51
C THR A 143 7.33 -7.35 -16.51
N GLU A 144 7.67 -7.94 -17.65
CA GLU A 144 8.02 -9.36 -17.74
C GLU A 144 9.31 -9.68 -16.99
N MET A 145 10.28 -8.78 -16.98
CA MET A 145 11.50 -8.95 -16.19
C MET A 145 11.21 -9.11 -14.69
N LEU A 146 10.11 -8.52 -14.18
CA LEU A 146 9.71 -8.65 -12.77
C LEU A 146 9.06 -9.99 -12.45
N PHE A 147 8.58 -10.75 -13.44
CA PHE A 147 7.72 -11.91 -13.21
C PHE A 147 8.38 -13.01 -12.37
N GLU A 148 9.66 -13.30 -12.60
CA GLU A 148 10.38 -14.30 -11.78
C GLU A 148 10.53 -13.86 -10.31
N ALA A 149 10.81 -12.58 -10.09
CA ALA A 149 10.97 -12.00 -8.76
C ALA A 149 9.62 -11.98 -8.00
N LEU A 150 8.54 -11.61 -8.70
CA LEU A 150 7.17 -11.65 -8.18
C LEU A 150 6.73 -13.08 -7.85
N ALA A 151 6.99 -14.03 -8.75
CA ALA A 151 6.69 -15.45 -8.55
C ALA A 151 7.41 -15.98 -7.31
N TYR A 152 8.69 -15.66 -7.13
CA TYR A 152 9.44 -16.02 -5.92
C TYR A 152 8.79 -15.43 -4.67
N ALA A 153 8.49 -14.12 -4.65
CA ALA A 153 7.84 -13.46 -3.52
C ALA A 153 6.49 -14.10 -3.16
N ILE A 154 5.68 -14.45 -4.18
CA ILE A 154 4.39 -15.10 -3.98
C ILE A 154 4.56 -16.47 -3.30
N LYS A 155 5.49 -17.31 -3.79
CA LYS A 155 5.80 -18.62 -3.16
C LYS A 155 6.24 -18.47 -1.70
N GLN A 156 6.97 -17.40 -1.38
CA GLN A 156 7.43 -17.10 -0.02
C GLN A 156 6.35 -16.44 0.87
N LYS A 157 5.09 -16.39 0.42
CA LYS A 157 3.97 -15.73 1.13
C LYS A 157 4.28 -14.26 1.44
N MET A 158 5.14 -13.61 0.65
CA MET A 158 5.44 -12.18 0.80
C MET A 158 4.26 -11.34 0.29
N ARG A 159 4.01 -10.19 0.93
CA ARG A 159 3.03 -9.22 0.46
C ARG A 159 3.69 -8.23 -0.49
N ILE A 160 3.07 -8.01 -1.64
CA ILE A 160 3.62 -7.27 -2.77
C ILE A 160 2.73 -6.09 -3.11
N CYS A 161 3.36 -4.94 -3.40
CA CYS A 161 2.71 -3.81 -4.04
C CYS A 161 3.49 -3.36 -5.27
N LEU A 162 2.78 -3.17 -6.39
CA LEU A 162 3.26 -2.42 -7.54
C LEU A 162 2.49 -1.12 -7.61
N ALA A 163 3.17 0.00 -7.36
CA ALA A 163 2.57 1.32 -7.42
C ALA A 163 3.07 2.12 -8.63
N SER A 164 2.18 2.87 -9.27
CA SER A 164 2.54 3.86 -10.30
C SER A 164 1.95 5.24 -9.95
N PRO A 165 2.59 6.36 -10.30
CA PRO A 165 2.01 7.69 -10.09
C PRO A 165 0.71 7.90 -10.89
N ARG A 166 0.55 7.18 -12.00
CA ARG A 166 -0.55 7.39 -12.94
C ARG A 166 -1.60 6.27 -12.89
N VAL A 167 -2.85 6.65 -13.08
CA VAL A 167 -4.01 5.73 -13.04
C VAL A 167 -4.06 4.85 -14.29
N ASP A 168 -3.77 5.40 -15.46
CA ASP A 168 -3.77 4.67 -16.74
C ASP A 168 -2.73 3.54 -16.75
N VAL A 169 -1.52 3.78 -16.25
CA VAL A 169 -0.49 2.74 -16.08
C VAL A 169 -0.97 1.63 -15.14
N CYS A 170 -1.61 1.96 -14.02
CA CYS A 170 -2.18 0.94 -13.12
C CYS A 170 -3.23 0.07 -13.84
N ASN A 171 -4.10 0.70 -14.66
CA ASN A 171 -5.13 0.01 -15.42
C ASN A 171 -4.57 -0.84 -16.56
N GLU A 172 -3.41 -0.49 -17.10
CA GLU A 172 -2.68 -1.31 -18.08
C GLU A 172 -2.00 -2.52 -17.41
N LEU A 173 -1.30 -2.28 -16.30
CA LEU A 173 -0.54 -3.32 -15.59
C LEU A 173 -1.44 -4.38 -14.96
N PHE A 174 -2.58 -3.98 -14.40
CA PHE A 174 -3.49 -4.90 -13.69
C PHE A 174 -3.94 -6.11 -14.52
N PRO A 175 -4.55 -5.97 -15.72
CA PRO A 175 -4.96 -7.11 -16.53
C PRO A 175 -3.76 -7.96 -17.01
N ARG A 176 -2.61 -7.34 -17.28
CA ARG A 176 -1.37 -8.04 -17.66
C ARG A 176 -0.86 -8.93 -16.53
N LEU A 177 -0.84 -8.40 -15.30
CA LEU A 177 -0.47 -9.16 -14.10
C LEU A 177 -1.49 -10.25 -13.79
N LYS A 178 -2.79 -9.98 -13.94
CA LYS A 178 -3.83 -11.01 -13.79
C LYS A 178 -3.66 -12.18 -14.77
N LYS A 179 -3.25 -11.90 -16.01
CA LYS A 179 -2.94 -12.95 -17.00
C LYS A 179 -1.69 -13.75 -16.64
N ALA A 180 -0.66 -13.08 -16.10
CA ALA A 180 0.61 -13.69 -15.72
C ALA A 180 0.54 -14.48 -14.40
N PHE A 181 -0.41 -14.16 -13.52
CA PHE A 181 -0.57 -14.76 -12.19
C PHE A 181 -2.03 -15.15 -11.93
N GLN A 182 -2.55 -16.13 -12.69
CA GLN A 182 -3.99 -16.42 -12.72
C GLN A 182 -4.53 -16.95 -11.38
N GLU A 183 -3.71 -17.70 -10.65
CA GLU A 183 -4.06 -18.25 -9.34
C GLU A 183 -3.91 -17.23 -8.19
N VAL A 184 -3.37 -16.05 -8.48
CA VAL A 184 -3.05 -15.04 -7.46
C VAL A 184 -4.17 -14.01 -7.39
N ASP A 185 -4.63 -13.75 -6.17
CA ASP A 185 -5.58 -12.67 -5.96
C ASP A 185 -4.87 -11.31 -5.96
N ILE A 186 -5.21 -10.47 -6.95
CA ILE A 186 -4.61 -9.15 -7.17
C ILE A 186 -5.70 -8.10 -6.94
N LEU A 187 -5.40 -7.07 -6.14
CA LEU A 187 -6.26 -5.91 -5.93
C LEU A 187 -5.80 -4.74 -6.79
N LEU A 188 -6.72 -4.03 -7.45
CA LEU A 188 -6.45 -2.74 -8.08
C LEU A 188 -6.99 -1.61 -7.19
N GLN A 189 -6.19 -0.60 -6.87
CA GLN A 189 -6.64 0.56 -6.09
C GLN A 189 -6.21 1.89 -6.71
N HIS A 190 -7.17 2.74 -7.04
CA HIS A 190 -6.94 4.14 -7.38
C HIS A 190 -8.20 4.96 -7.16
N GLY A 191 -8.10 6.30 -7.17
CA GLY A 191 -9.21 7.21 -6.85
C GLY A 191 -10.39 7.23 -7.83
N ARG A 192 -10.43 6.30 -8.81
CA ARG A 192 -11.53 6.15 -9.78
C ARG A 192 -12.15 4.73 -9.75
N GLN A 193 -11.75 3.88 -8.81
CA GLN A 193 -12.28 2.52 -8.66
C GLN A 193 -13.29 2.48 -7.49
N GLU A 194 -14.37 1.74 -7.68
CA GLU A 194 -15.38 1.46 -6.65
C GLU A 194 -15.07 0.19 -5.84
N GLN A 195 -14.03 -0.56 -6.21
CA GLN A 195 -13.70 -1.82 -5.56
C GLN A 195 -13.37 -1.59 -4.07
N THR A 196 -14.13 -2.24 -3.20
CA THR A 196 -13.88 -2.21 -1.76
C THR A 196 -12.55 -2.90 -1.45
N TYR A 197 -11.77 -2.32 -0.55
CA TYR A 197 -10.51 -2.92 -0.13
C TYR A 197 -10.76 -4.31 0.47
N ARG A 198 -9.89 -5.26 0.11
CA ARG A 198 -9.82 -6.58 0.73
C ARG A 198 -8.35 -6.94 0.92
N TYR A 199 -8.06 -7.74 1.93
CA TYR A 199 -6.71 -8.21 2.20
C TYR A 199 -6.25 -9.17 1.09
N THR A 200 -5.24 -8.78 0.32
CA THR A 200 -4.62 -9.60 -0.73
C THR A 200 -3.11 -9.59 -0.67
N GLN A 201 -2.54 -10.64 -1.25
CA GLN A 201 -1.09 -10.81 -1.37
C GLN A 201 -0.48 -9.80 -2.33
N PHE A 202 -1.17 -9.50 -3.45
CA PHE A 202 -0.67 -8.59 -4.47
C PHE A 202 -1.63 -7.41 -4.65
N VAL A 203 -1.09 -6.20 -4.55
CA VAL A 203 -1.79 -4.94 -4.78
C VAL A 203 -1.14 -4.18 -5.94
N VAL A 204 -1.95 -3.68 -6.86
CA VAL A 204 -1.58 -2.70 -7.88
C VAL A 204 -2.29 -1.41 -7.54
N CYS A 205 -1.58 -0.30 -7.38
CA CYS A 205 -2.24 0.94 -6.97
C CYS A 205 -1.57 2.21 -7.46
N THR A 206 -2.25 3.36 -7.33
CA THR A 206 -1.53 4.63 -7.46
C THR A 206 -0.61 4.86 -6.25
N THR A 207 0.49 5.58 -6.43
CA THR A 207 1.41 5.94 -5.32
C THR A 207 0.69 6.65 -4.17
N HIS A 208 -0.38 7.40 -4.46
CA HIS A 208 -1.23 8.04 -3.46
C HIS A 208 -1.92 7.04 -2.52
N GLN A 209 -2.25 5.83 -2.99
CA GLN A 209 -2.90 4.81 -2.15
C GLN A 209 -1.97 4.23 -1.08
N LEU A 210 -0.65 4.37 -1.24
CA LEU A 210 0.34 3.90 -0.28
C LEU A 210 0.15 4.52 1.11
N VAL A 211 -0.49 5.70 1.21
CA VAL A 211 -0.75 6.38 2.49
C VAL A 211 -1.67 5.58 3.41
N HIS A 212 -2.41 4.62 2.85
CA HIS A 212 -3.27 3.74 3.61
C HIS A 212 -2.51 2.59 4.25
N PHE A 213 -1.29 2.30 3.83
CA PHE A 213 -0.52 1.14 4.28
C PHE A 213 0.55 1.54 5.30
N TYR A 214 0.79 0.64 6.26
CA TYR A 214 1.77 0.79 7.33
C TYR A 214 2.46 -0.55 7.58
N GLU A 215 3.72 -0.63 7.20
CA GLU A 215 4.55 -1.84 7.30
C GLU A 215 3.86 -3.07 6.70
N ALA A 216 3.25 -2.89 5.52
CA ALA A 216 2.45 -3.90 4.84
C ALA A 216 3.28 -4.76 3.89
N PHE A 217 4.17 -4.15 3.13
CA PHE A 217 4.76 -4.80 1.96
C PHE A 217 6.18 -5.29 2.24
N ASP A 218 6.42 -6.56 1.93
CA ASP A 218 7.75 -7.14 1.87
C ASP A 218 8.45 -6.72 0.56
N VAL A 219 7.69 -6.58 -0.53
CA VAL A 219 8.17 -6.10 -1.84
C VAL A 219 7.31 -4.93 -2.28
N LEU A 220 7.92 -3.76 -2.48
CA LEU A 220 7.27 -2.55 -2.98
C LEU A 220 8.01 -2.06 -4.23
N ILE A 221 7.33 -2.11 -5.37
CA ILE A 221 7.83 -1.68 -6.67
C ILE A 221 7.16 -0.36 -7.01
N ILE A 222 7.95 0.67 -7.34
CA ILE A 222 7.45 1.94 -7.87
C ILE A 222 7.79 2.00 -9.35
N ASP A 223 6.78 1.86 -10.20
CA ASP A 223 6.95 2.08 -11.64
C ASP A 223 6.88 3.59 -11.94
N GLU A 224 7.63 4.02 -12.95
CA GLU A 224 7.78 5.44 -13.31
C GLU A 224 8.13 6.33 -12.10
N ALA A 225 9.13 5.93 -11.30
CA ALA A 225 9.54 6.65 -10.10
C ALA A 225 10.09 8.08 -10.36
N ASP A 226 10.37 8.41 -11.62
CA ASP A 226 10.76 9.73 -12.11
C ASP A 226 9.56 10.59 -12.56
N ALA A 227 8.35 10.02 -12.67
CA ALA A 227 7.19 10.74 -13.15
C ALA A 227 6.53 11.63 -12.08
N PHE A 228 5.96 12.73 -12.54
CA PHE A 228 5.07 13.58 -11.73
C PHE A 228 3.75 12.83 -11.42
N PRO A 229 3.13 13.00 -10.23
CA PRO A 229 3.53 13.87 -9.12
C PRO A 229 4.47 13.21 -8.10
N PHE A 230 4.96 12.00 -8.37
CA PHE A 230 5.78 11.27 -7.39
C PHE A 230 7.14 11.91 -7.18
N VAL A 231 7.78 12.33 -8.27
CA VAL A 231 9.04 13.07 -8.20
C VAL A 231 8.86 14.33 -7.34
N ASN A 232 9.69 14.47 -6.31
CA ASN A 232 9.70 15.58 -5.35
C ASN A 232 8.50 15.72 -4.39
N ASP A 233 7.58 14.77 -4.32
CA ASP A 233 6.49 14.82 -3.34
C ASP A 233 6.87 14.16 -2.01
N LYS A 234 6.93 14.96 -0.93
CA LYS A 234 7.31 14.51 0.41
C LYS A 234 6.31 13.52 1.02
N MET A 235 5.02 13.71 0.75
CA MET A 235 3.98 12.81 1.25
C MET A 235 4.10 11.45 0.58
N LEU A 236 4.28 11.41 -0.73
CA LEU A 236 4.40 10.15 -1.48
C LEU A 236 5.67 9.40 -1.11
N LYS A 237 6.81 10.09 -0.96
CA LYS A 237 8.05 9.49 -0.43
C LYS A 237 7.85 8.91 0.97
N ARG A 238 7.17 9.64 1.86
CA ARG A 238 6.82 9.12 3.20
C ARG A 238 5.89 7.90 3.12
N ALA A 239 4.92 7.92 2.22
CA ALA A 239 3.98 6.81 2.05
C ALA A 239 4.71 5.53 1.61
N VAL A 240 5.69 5.63 0.71
CA VAL A 240 6.57 4.52 0.32
C VAL A 240 7.30 3.96 1.54
N GLU A 241 7.98 4.83 2.30
CA GLU A 241 8.75 4.42 3.48
C GLU A 241 7.88 3.80 4.57
N THR A 242 6.67 4.33 4.76
CA THR A 242 5.75 3.86 5.79
C THR A 242 5.08 2.55 5.39
N ALA A 243 4.76 2.36 4.10
CA ALA A 243 4.08 1.17 3.60
C ALA A 243 4.98 -0.07 3.56
N ARG A 244 6.30 0.10 3.43
CA ARG A 244 7.27 -1.00 3.45
C ARG A 244 7.50 -1.51 4.87
N LYS A 245 7.62 -2.83 5.04
CA LYS A 245 7.99 -3.45 6.33
C LYS A 245 9.39 -3.06 6.79
N LYS A 246 9.54 -2.87 8.11
CA LYS A 246 10.84 -2.60 8.73
C LYS A 246 11.50 -3.89 9.25
N LYS A 247 12.24 -4.62 8.40
CA LYS A 247 13.24 -5.63 8.85
C LYS A 247 14.50 -5.66 7.95
N VAL A 248 15.50 -4.86 8.38
CA VAL A 248 17.00 -4.89 8.22
C VAL A 248 17.65 -4.82 6.79
N PRO A 249 18.66 -3.95 6.51
CA PRO A 249 18.93 -2.55 6.88
C PRO A 249 18.62 -1.55 5.73
N CYS A 250 18.56 -0.26 6.09
CA CYS A 250 18.48 0.92 5.20
C CYS A 250 19.84 1.12 4.45
N TYR A 251 19.99 1.90 3.37
CA TYR A 251 19.67 3.32 3.19
C TYR A 251 19.59 3.71 1.70
N CYS A 252 18.78 4.75 1.46
CA CYS A 252 18.82 5.81 0.43
C CYS A 252 19.33 5.49 -0.98
#